data_AF-A0A838HPM3-F1
#
_entry.id   AF-A0A838HPM3-F1
#
_cell.length_a   1.000
_cell.length_b   1.000
_cell.length_c   1.000
_cell.angle_alpha   90.00
_cell.angle_beta   90.00
_cell.angle_gamma   90.00
#
_symmetry.space_group_name_H-M   'P 1'
#
loop_
_entity.id
_entity.type
_entity.pdbx_description
1 polymer ?
#
loop_
_entity_poly.entity_id
_entity_poly.type
_entity_poly.pdbx_seq_one_letter_code
_entity_poly.pdbx_strand_id
1 'polypeptide(L)'
;MSRPDAPPPANAFPRVPGYAWTWLQRSRPVLHEAALRLTGQPPDAGFVDRLRATVPAEPFVRDVLLAVVCEVAFHGRIPVRRPGGTSWDRGLTWWAAAIAGTTPAEFDARSGPVAGTQRPLFDPPPELQPPATLSPPPGPRPLSPHRAALARALRDLVATAEDDMIPAEAVRQLIAEIEDR
;
A
#
# COMPACT_ATOMS: atom_id res chain seq x y z
N MET A 1 1.68 -18.89 47.28
CA MET A 1 2.21 -17.58 46.87
C MET A 1 2.03 -17.45 45.36
N SER A 2 0.87 -16.98 44.90
CA SER A 2 0.60 -16.77 43.48
C SER A 2 1.12 -15.38 43.10
N ARG A 3 2.13 -15.34 42.25
CA ARG A 3 2.71 -14.10 41.70
C ARG A 3 1.65 -13.47 40.80
N PRO A 4 1.32 -12.17 40.96
CA PRO A 4 0.30 -11.53 40.14
C PRO A 4 0.78 -11.47 38.69
N ASP A 5 -0.14 -11.80 37.78
CA ASP A 5 -0.06 -11.64 36.34
C ASP A 5 0.46 -10.23 36.02
N ALA A 6 1.71 -10.13 35.55
CA ALA A 6 2.27 -8.86 35.15
C ALA A 6 1.49 -8.38 33.91
N PRO A 7 0.96 -7.15 33.89
CA PRO A 7 0.31 -6.63 32.69
C PRO A 7 1.29 -6.71 31.52
N PRO A 8 0.84 -7.10 30.31
CA PRO A 8 1.70 -7.18 29.15
C PRO A 8 2.38 -5.82 28.93
N PRO A 9 3.66 -5.80 28.56
CA PRO A 9 4.38 -4.55 28.36
C PRO A 9 3.65 -3.70 27.31
N ALA A 10 3.44 -2.43 27.61
CA ALA A 10 2.69 -1.46 26.79
C ALA A 10 3.24 -1.26 25.36
N ASN A 11 4.35 -1.92 25.01
CA ASN A 11 5.02 -1.87 23.71
C ASN A 11 5.19 -3.27 23.07
N ALA A 12 4.37 -4.25 23.45
CA ALA A 12 4.38 -5.55 22.78
C ALA A 12 3.88 -5.41 21.33
N PHE A 13 4.70 -5.83 20.37
CA PHE A 13 4.29 -5.86 18.96
C PHE A 13 3.00 -6.68 18.79
N PRO A 14 1.99 -6.16 18.07
CA PRO A 14 0.71 -6.85 17.95
C PRO A 14 0.88 -8.21 17.27
N ARG A 15 0.14 -9.20 17.76
CA ARG A 15 0.13 -10.54 17.15
C ARG A 15 -0.34 -10.43 15.69
N VAL A 16 0.49 -10.92 14.77
CA VAL A 16 0.19 -10.92 13.33
C VAL A 16 -0.95 -11.92 13.04
N PRO A 17 -2.10 -11.47 12.51
CA PRO A 17 -3.23 -12.34 12.21
C PRO A 17 -3.00 -13.12 10.91
N GLY A 18 -3.71 -14.24 10.75
CA GLY A 18 -3.56 -15.14 9.60
C GLY A 18 -3.70 -14.43 8.24
N TYR A 19 -4.66 -13.51 8.10
CA TYR A 19 -4.86 -12.78 6.85
C TYR A 19 -3.69 -11.84 6.49
N ALA A 20 -2.95 -11.32 7.48
CA ALA A 20 -1.75 -10.50 7.24
C ALA A 20 -0.58 -11.37 6.75
N TRP A 21 -0.48 -12.60 7.27
CA TRP A 21 0.45 -13.60 6.75
C TRP A 21 0.07 -14.07 5.35
N THR A 22 -1.22 -14.29 5.06
CA THR A 22 -1.67 -14.67 3.72
C THR A 22 -1.36 -13.60 2.69
N TRP A 23 -1.52 -12.33 3.04
CA TRP A 23 -1.07 -11.23 2.18
C TRP A 23 0.44 -11.29 1.94
N LEU A 24 1.24 -11.44 3.00
CA LEU A 24 2.70 -11.53 2.88
C LEU A 24 3.11 -12.72 1.97
N GLN A 25 2.45 -13.87 2.11
CA GLN A 25 2.66 -15.04 1.26
C GLN A 25 2.42 -14.78 -0.23
N ARG A 26 1.42 -13.94 -0.54
CA ARG A 26 1.10 -13.55 -1.93
C ARG A 26 2.05 -12.48 -2.47
N SER A 27 2.61 -11.65 -1.60
CA SER A 27 3.51 -10.56 -1.95
C SER A 27 4.94 -11.06 -2.20
N ARG A 28 5.18 -11.65 -3.38
CA ARG A 28 6.50 -12.16 -3.80
C ARG A 28 7.64 -11.14 -3.65
N PRO A 29 7.48 -9.85 -4.02
CA PRO A 29 8.55 -8.86 -3.88
C PRO A 29 8.99 -8.67 -2.42
N VAL A 30 8.01 -8.61 -1.50
CA VAL A 30 8.27 -8.42 -0.07
C VAL A 30 8.96 -9.64 0.54
N LEU A 31 8.53 -10.85 0.19
CA LEU A 31 9.17 -12.08 0.66
C LEU A 31 10.60 -12.23 0.14
N HIS A 32 10.83 -11.90 -1.12
CA HIS A 32 12.14 -12.01 -1.73
C HIS A 32 13.13 -11.08 -1.03
N GLU A 33 12.76 -9.82 -0.84
CA GLU A 33 13.58 -8.83 -0.13
C GLU A 33 13.80 -9.22 1.34
N ALA A 34 12.75 -9.71 2.03
CA ALA A 34 12.88 -10.16 3.41
C ALA A 34 13.83 -11.36 3.53
N ALA A 35 13.78 -12.31 2.61
CA ALA A 35 14.69 -13.45 2.59
C ALA A 35 16.14 -12.99 2.33
N LEU A 36 16.36 -12.14 1.33
CA LEU A 36 17.69 -11.60 1.05
C LEU A 36 18.31 -10.89 2.26
N ARG A 37 17.53 -10.06 2.98
CA ARG A 37 18.07 -9.34 4.15
C ARG A 37 18.30 -10.23 5.37
N LEU A 38 17.48 -11.26 5.56
CA LEU A 38 17.58 -12.14 6.73
C LEU A 38 18.57 -13.29 6.54
N THR A 39 18.70 -13.81 5.33
CA THR A 39 19.49 -15.02 5.05
C THR A 39 20.53 -14.84 3.95
N GLY A 40 20.50 -13.74 3.20
CA GLY A 40 21.36 -13.52 2.03
C GLY A 40 21.00 -14.39 0.82
N GLN A 41 19.86 -15.09 0.85
CA GLN A 41 19.45 -16.06 -0.17
C GLN A 41 17.98 -15.87 -0.55
N PRO A 42 17.55 -16.30 -1.75
CA PRO A 42 16.15 -16.26 -2.15
C PRO A 42 15.27 -17.13 -1.22
N PRO A 43 13.96 -16.83 -1.11
CA PRO A 43 13.07 -17.55 -0.20
C PRO A 43 12.85 -19.00 -0.63
N ASP A 44 13.04 -19.93 0.30
CA ASP A 44 12.69 -21.35 0.12
C ASP A 44 11.25 -21.66 0.57
N ALA A 45 10.79 -22.89 0.30
CA ALA A 45 9.42 -23.33 0.57
C ALA A 45 9.02 -23.27 2.06
N GLY A 46 9.98 -23.26 3.00
CA GLY A 46 9.73 -23.19 4.43
C GLY A 46 9.99 -21.81 5.06
N PHE A 47 10.42 -20.83 4.27
CA PHE A 47 10.84 -19.53 4.76
C PHE A 47 9.73 -18.82 5.57
N VAL A 48 8.49 -18.84 5.07
CA VAL A 48 7.37 -18.15 5.74
C VAL A 48 7.00 -18.82 7.06
N ASP A 49 7.06 -20.14 7.16
CA ASP A 49 6.73 -20.84 8.40
C ASP A 49 7.80 -20.60 9.47
N ARG A 50 9.08 -20.54 9.06
CA ARG A 50 10.16 -20.08 9.95
C ARG A 50 9.93 -18.64 10.40
N LEU A 51 9.65 -17.73 9.46
CA LEU A 51 9.36 -16.33 9.76
C LEU A 51 8.20 -16.18 10.77
N ARG A 52 7.12 -16.96 10.60
CA ARG A 52 5.97 -16.99 11.52
C ARG A 52 6.35 -17.43 12.94
N ALA A 53 7.24 -18.41 13.07
CA ALA A 53 7.73 -18.88 14.36
C ALA A 53 8.70 -17.89 15.02
N THR A 54 9.52 -17.20 14.22
CA THR A 54 10.61 -16.35 14.71
C THR A 54 10.20 -14.91 15.01
N VAL A 55 9.28 -14.31 14.24
CA VAL A 55 8.84 -12.90 14.43
C VAL A 55 8.34 -12.57 15.85
N PRO A 56 7.60 -13.46 16.55
CA PRO A 56 7.20 -13.19 17.93
C PRO A 56 8.36 -13.22 18.94
N ALA A 57 9.41 -14.01 18.65
CA ALA A 57 10.51 -14.29 19.57
C ALA A 57 11.72 -13.36 19.36
N GLU A 58 11.98 -12.95 18.11
CA GLU A 58 13.18 -12.24 17.71
C GLU A 58 12.87 -10.80 17.25
N PRO A 59 13.21 -9.77 18.06
CA PRO A 59 13.00 -8.37 17.70
C PRO A 59 13.66 -7.97 16.38
N PHE A 60 14.89 -8.46 16.12
CA PHE A 60 15.62 -8.16 14.90
C PHE A 60 14.88 -8.61 13.63
N VAL A 61 14.38 -9.85 13.62
CA VAL A 61 13.65 -10.41 12.47
C VAL A 61 12.37 -9.62 12.21
N ARG A 62 11.68 -9.22 13.28
CA ARG A 62 10.52 -8.36 13.20
C ARG A 62 10.85 -6.99 12.60
N ASP A 63 11.90 -6.34 13.08
CA ASP A 63 12.26 -4.99 12.63
C ASP A 63 12.68 -4.98 11.15
N VAL A 64 13.42 -6.01 10.72
CA VAL A 64 13.74 -6.21 9.29
C VAL A 64 12.48 -6.43 8.48
N LEU A 65 11.54 -7.26 8.94
CA LEU A 65 10.29 -7.50 8.23
C LEU A 65 9.45 -6.21 8.09
N LEU A 66 9.35 -5.41 9.15
CA LEU A 66 8.64 -4.14 9.13
C LEU A 66 9.30 -3.14 8.19
N ALA A 67 10.63 -3.05 8.19
CA ALA A 67 11.39 -2.21 7.27
C ALA A 67 11.15 -2.63 5.82
N VAL A 68 11.24 -3.91 5.51
CA VAL A 68 11.00 -4.43 4.14
C VAL A 68 9.57 -4.17 3.68
N VAL A 69 8.56 -4.37 4.54
CA VAL A 69 7.17 -4.06 4.18
C VAL A 69 7.01 -2.55 3.95
N CYS A 70 7.61 -1.71 4.78
CA CYS A 70 7.63 -0.25 4.59
C CYS A 70 8.23 0.14 3.23
N GLU A 71 9.41 -0.39 2.92
CA GLU A 71 10.15 -0.04 1.71
C GLU A 71 9.49 -0.59 0.44
N VAL A 72 9.09 -1.86 0.44
CA VAL A 72 8.62 -2.54 -0.77
C VAL A 72 7.13 -2.31 -1.02
N ALA A 73 6.29 -2.37 0.02
CA ALA A 73 4.84 -2.21 -0.15
C ALA A 73 4.39 -0.75 -0.13
N PHE A 74 5.13 0.12 0.58
CA PHE A 74 4.79 1.53 0.75
C PHE A 74 5.84 2.50 0.21
N HIS A 75 6.84 2.01 -0.54
CA HIS A 75 7.90 2.84 -1.14
C HIS A 75 8.63 3.72 -0.10
N GLY A 76 8.79 3.19 1.12
CA GLY A 76 9.44 3.88 2.24
C GLY A 76 8.59 4.95 2.93
N ARG A 77 7.33 5.15 2.50
CA ARG A 77 6.41 6.13 3.09
C ARG A 77 5.16 5.46 3.59
N ILE A 78 5.08 5.24 4.90
CA ILE A 78 3.87 4.71 5.53
C ILE A 78 2.80 5.80 5.49
N PRO A 79 1.71 5.60 4.76
CA PRO A 79 0.69 6.64 4.69
C PRO A 79 -0.09 6.67 6.01
N VAL A 80 -0.34 7.87 6.52
CA VAL A 80 -1.11 8.09 7.78
C VAL A 80 -2.57 7.66 7.65
N ARG A 81 -3.05 7.54 6.40
CA ARG A 81 -4.39 7.10 6.01
C ARG A 81 -4.34 6.42 4.64
N ARG A 82 -5.26 5.50 4.37
CA ARG A 82 -5.37 4.86 3.06
C ARG A 82 -5.74 5.89 1.97
N PRO A 83 -5.13 5.83 0.78
CA PRO A 83 -5.53 6.65 -0.36
C PRO A 83 -6.97 6.32 -0.80
N GLY A 84 -7.78 7.35 -1.04
CA GLY A 84 -9.16 7.18 -1.51
C GLY A 84 -9.21 6.43 -2.86
N GLY A 85 -10.19 5.53 -3.01
CA GLY A 85 -10.43 4.79 -4.26
C GLY A 85 -9.53 3.56 -4.49
N THR A 86 -8.55 3.29 -3.63
CA THR A 86 -7.70 2.09 -3.77
C THR A 86 -8.23 0.97 -2.88
N SER A 87 -8.50 -0.23 -3.42
CA SER A 87 -8.83 -1.42 -2.62
C SER A 87 -7.56 -2.01 -2.00
N TRP A 88 -7.28 -1.72 -0.72
CA TRP A 88 -6.20 -2.41 0.01
C TRP A 88 -6.73 -3.73 0.57
N ASP A 89 -5.96 -4.80 0.38
CA ASP A 89 -6.19 -6.06 1.08
C ASP A 89 -6.15 -5.85 2.60
N ARG A 90 -7.02 -6.55 3.32
CA ARG A 90 -7.07 -6.51 4.80
C ARG A 90 -5.71 -6.78 5.46
N GLY A 91 -4.88 -7.62 4.84
CA GLY A 91 -3.52 -7.90 5.30
C GLY A 91 -2.57 -6.72 5.14
N LEU A 92 -2.63 -6.00 4.01
CA LEU A 92 -1.83 -4.80 3.78
C LEU A 92 -2.22 -3.69 4.75
N THR A 93 -3.51 -3.48 5.00
CA THR A 93 -4.00 -2.51 6.00
C THR A 93 -3.47 -2.82 7.38
N TRP A 94 -3.44 -4.11 7.78
CA TRP A 94 -2.90 -4.49 9.08
C TRP A 94 -1.42 -4.17 9.20
N TRP A 95 -0.61 -4.46 8.16
CA TRP A 95 0.80 -4.11 8.16
C TRP A 95 1.01 -2.59 8.23
N ALA A 96 0.23 -1.79 7.50
CA ALA A 96 0.29 -0.33 7.60
C ALA A 96 0.00 0.15 9.03
N ALA A 97 -1.05 -0.37 9.65
CA ALA A 97 -1.42 -0.03 11.02
C ALA A 97 -0.35 -0.44 12.04
N ALA A 98 0.19 -1.66 11.90
CA ALA A 98 1.23 -2.20 12.77
C ALA A 98 2.52 -1.37 12.71
N ILE A 99 2.96 -0.97 11.51
CA ILE A 99 4.14 -0.10 11.34
C ILE A 99 3.86 1.31 11.88
N ALA A 100 2.64 1.83 11.70
CA ALA A 100 2.21 3.12 12.24
C ALA A 100 1.99 3.11 13.77
N GLY A 101 2.15 1.97 14.44
CA GLY A 101 1.93 1.83 15.88
C GLY A 101 0.46 2.00 16.29
N THR A 102 -0.48 1.67 15.41
CA THR A 102 -1.92 1.84 15.62
C THR A 102 -2.67 0.55 15.38
N THR A 103 -3.92 0.50 15.83
CA THR A 103 -4.81 -0.62 15.49
C THR A 103 -5.32 -0.49 14.05
N PRO A 104 -5.64 -1.61 13.37
CA PRO A 104 -6.25 -1.56 12.04
C PRO A 104 -7.56 -0.74 12.00
N ALA A 105 -8.35 -0.80 13.08
CA ALA A 105 -9.60 -0.05 13.19
C ALA A 105 -9.36 1.47 13.26
N GLU A 106 -8.35 1.91 14.01
CA GLU A 106 -7.96 3.33 14.05
C GLU A 106 -7.39 3.80 12.71
N PHE A 107 -6.62 2.94 12.03
CA PHE A 107 -6.08 3.23 10.71
C PHE A 107 -7.20 3.37 9.65
N ASP A 108 -8.18 2.47 9.67
CA ASP A 108 -9.35 2.53 8.81
C ASP A 108 -10.23 3.75 9.13
N ALA A 109 -10.42 4.09 10.42
CA ALA A 109 -11.18 5.28 10.82
C ALA A 109 -10.54 6.59 10.29
N ARG A 110 -9.21 6.70 10.31
CA ARG A 110 -8.46 7.83 9.72
C ARG A 110 -8.57 7.91 8.21
N SER A 111 -8.89 6.79 7.56
CA SER A 111 -9.06 6.72 6.12
C SER A 111 -10.40 7.30 5.64
N GLY A 112 -11.31 7.63 6.57
CA GLY A 112 -12.60 8.27 6.29
C GLY A 112 -13.59 7.37 5.56
N PRO A 113 -14.89 7.71 5.56
CA PRO A 113 -15.88 6.97 4.78
C PRO A 113 -15.51 7.11 3.30
N VAL A 114 -15.43 5.98 2.60
CA VAL A 114 -15.33 5.93 1.15
C VAL A 114 -16.56 6.64 0.59
N ALA A 115 -16.44 7.91 0.23
CA ALA A 115 -17.40 8.59 -0.62
C ALA A 115 -17.31 7.95 -2.01
N GLY A 116 -18.04 6.85 -2.18
CA GLY A 116 -18.00 6.03 -3.37
C GLY A 116 -18.22 4.59 -3.01
N THR A 117 -19.47 4.23 -2.71
CA THR A 117 -19.99 2.90 -2.97
C THR A 117 -19.34 2.40 -4.26
N GLN A 118 -18.49 1.37 -4.19
CA GLN A 118 -17.97 0.75 -5.41
C GLN A 118 -19.20 0.38 -6.23
N ARG A 119 -19.38 1.06 -7.36
CA ARG A 119 -20.44 0.71 -8.30
C ARG A 119 -20.15 -0.75 -8.71
N PRO A 120 -21.08 -1.68 -8.48
CA PRO A 120 -20.86 -3.06 -8.86
C PRO A 120 -20.49 -3.11 -10.34
N LEU A 121 -19.43 -3.84 -10.67
CA LEU A 121 -18.88 -3.96 -12.02
C LEU A 121 -19.87 -4.64 -13.00
N PHE A 122 -20.90 -5.26 -12.45
CA PHE A 122 -21.99 -5.91 -13.18
C PHE A 122 -23.32 -5.35 -12.68
N ASP A 123 -24.16 -4.92 -13.62
CA ASP A 123 -25.54 -4.55 -13.30
C ASP A 123 -26.32 -5.79 -12.81
N PRO A 124 -27.15 -5.66 -11.76
CA PRO A 124 -28.09 -6.71 -11.41
C PRO A 124 -29.11 -6.90 -12.55
N PRO A 125 -29.63 -8.12 -12.76
CA PRO A 125 -30.60 -8.41 -13.81
C PRO A 125 -31.83 -7.48 -13.71
N PRO A 126 -32.44 -7.12 -14.85
CA PRO A 126 -33.38 -6.00 -15.00
C PRO A 126 -34.70 -6.11 -14.23
N GLU A 127 -34.91 -7.15 -13.43
CA GLU A 127 -36.18 -7.39 -12.73
C GLU A 127 -36.36 -6.60 -11.42
N LEU A 128 -35.33 -5.86 -10.96
CA LEU A 128 -35.35 -5.18 -9.65
C LEU A 128 -35.12 -3.66 -9.67
N GLN A 129 -35.16 -2.99 -10.82
CA GLN A 129 -34.98 -1.53 -10.87
C GLN A 129 -36.33 -0.78 -10.95
N PRO A 130 -36.70 0.04 -9.95
CA PRO A 130 -37.79 1.03 -10.10
C PRO A 130 -37.37 2.15 -11.07
N PRO A 131 -38.32 2.84 -11.74
CA PRO A 131 -38.00 3.75 -12.84
C PRO A 131 -37.22 4.97 -12.34
N ALA A 132 -35.93 5.04 -12.68
CA ALA A 132 -35.08 6.18 -12.41
C ALA A 132 -35.40 7.31 -13.42
N THR A 133 -35.81 8.46 -12.89
CA THR A 133 -35.92 9.72 -13.61
C THR A 133 -34.57 10.12 -14.21
N LEU A 134 -34.56 10.32 -15.53
CA LEU A 134 -33.39 10.66 -16.34
C LEU A 134 -32.82 12.04 -15.94
N SER A 135 -31.72 12.06 -15.21
CA SER A 135 -30.78 13.19 -15.23
C SER A 135 -29.64 12.87 -16.20
N PRO A 136 -29.27 13.78 -17.13
CA PRO A 136 -28.16 13.54 -18.05
C PRO A 136 -26.81 13.55 -17.31
N PRO A 137 -25.81 12.77 -17.77
CA PRO A 137 -24.52 12.66 -17.11
C PRO A 137 -23.70 13.96 -17.22
N PRO A 138 -22.93 14.34 -16.19
CA PRO A 138 -21.97 15.43 -16.32
C PRO A 138 -20.84 15.01 -17.26
N GLY A 139 -20.59 15.83 -18.29
CA GLY A 139 -19.49 15.63 -19.23
C GLY A 139 -18.11 15.67 -18.55
N PRO A 140 -17.07 15.17 -19.25
CA PRO A 140 -15.70 15.17 -18.75
C PRO A 140 -15.26 16.60 -18.42
N ARG A 141 -14.81 16.84 -17.19
CA ARG A 141 -14.28 18.14 -16.79
C ARG A 141 -12.97 18.39 -17.53
N PRO A 142 -12.77 19.56 -18.16
CA PRO A 142 -11.52 19.88 -18.82
C PRO A 142 -10.38 19.87 -17.80
N LEU A 143 -9.26 19.23 -18.16
CA LEU A 143 -8.01 19.34 -17.42
C LEU A 143 -7.62 20.82 -17.39
N SER A 144 -7.14 21.32 -16.25
CA SER A 144 -6.58 22.67 -16.21
C SER A 144 -5.47 22.78 -17.28
N PRO A 145 -5.33 23.92 -17.97
CA PRO A 145 -4.36 24.09 -19.06
C PRO A 145 -2.92 23.73 -18.61
N HIS A 146 -2.62 23.96 -17.34
CA HIS A 146 -1.37 23.56 -16.70
C HIS A 146 -1.20 22.03 -16.62
N ARG A 147 -2.23 21.27 -16.21
CA ARG A 147 -2.17 19.80 -16.21
C ARG A 147 -2.07 19.23 -17.62
N ALA A 148 -2.71 19.85 -18.60
CA ALA A 148 -2.62 19.43 -19.99
C ALA A 148 -1.20 19.63 -20.54
N ALA A 149 -0.54 20.74 -20.19
CA ALA A 149 0.84 21.02 -20.56
C ALA A 149 1.82 20.02 -19.90
N LEU A 150 1.69 19.77 -18.59
CA LEU A 150 2.54 18.82 -17.87
C LEU A 150 2.39 17.39 -18.40
N ALA A 151 1.16 16.96 -18.68
CA ALA A 151 0.87 15.65 -19.27
C ALA A 151 1.35 15.53 -20.72
N ARG A 152 1.53 16.64 -21.44
CA ARG A 152 2.15 16.67 -22.78
C ARG A 152 3.66 16.50 -22.65
N ALA A 153 4.31 17.30 -21.80
CA ALA A 153 5.75 17.24 -21.57
C ALA A 153 6.20 15.84 -21.10
N LEU A 154 5.46 15.21 -20.20
CA LEU A 154 5.72 13.84 -19.77
C LEU A 154 5.60 12.81 -20.90
N ARG A 155 4.61 12.97 -21.78
CA ARG A 155 4.44 12.06 -22.93
C ARG A 155 5.53 12.24 -23.97
N ASP A 156 5.95 13.48 -24.22
CA ASP A 156 7.01 13.78 -25.17
C ASP A 156 8.37 13.24 -24.66
N LEU A 157 8.63 13.35 -23.35
CA LEU A 157 9.83 12.81 -22.68
C LEU A 157 9.86 11.27 -22.69
N VAL A 158 8.70 10.62 -22.50
CA VAL A 158 8.57 9.15 -22.63
C VAL A 158 8.70 8.71 -24.09
N ALA A 159 8.22 9.50 -25.04
CA ALA A 159 8.31 9.18 -26.47
C ALA A 159 9.73 9.36 -27.04
N THR A 160 10.60 10.14 -26.38
CA THR A 160 12.01 10.34 -26.77
C THR A 160 12.97 9.36 -26.11
N ALA A 161 12.52 8.60 -25.12
CA ALA A 161 13.33 7.56 -24.49
C ALA A 161 13.30 6.28 -25.36
N GLU A 162 14.20 6.21 -26.34
CA GLU A 162 14.55 4.93 -26.97
C GLU A 162 15.46 4.13 -26.02
N ASP A 163 15.09 2.87 -25.80
CA ASP A 163 15.88 1.85 -25.08
C ASP A 163 16.17 2.13 -23.59
N ASP A 164 15.09 2.16 -22.80
CA ASP A 164 15.02 1.90 -21.35
C ASP A 164 15.84 2.81 -20.41
N MET A 165 16.42 3.90 -20.93
CA MET A 165 17.06 4.92 -20.10
C MET A 165 16.47 6.30 -20.37
N ILE A 166 15.62 6.77 -19.45
CA ILE A 166 15.23 8.18 -19.39
C ILE A 166 16.46 8.97 -18.91
N PRO A 167 16.99 9.93 -19.69
CA PRO A 167 18.14 10.71 -19.27
C PRO A 167 17.81 11.52 -18.02
N ALA A 168 18.58 11.28 -16.94
CA ALA A 168 18.39 11.92 -15.64
C ALA A 168 18.47 13.45 -15.69
N GLU A 169 19.05 14.02 -16.75
CA GLU A 169 19.10 15.46 -16.98
C GLU A 169 17.74 16.02 -17.42
N ALA A 170 17.00 15.30 -18.26
CA ALA A 170 15.66 15.72 -18.70
C ALA A 170 14.65 15.69 -17.54
N VAL A 171 14.78 14.71 -16.63
CA VAL A 171 13.96 14.63 -15.42
C VAL A 171 14.31 15.77 -14.46
N ARG A 172 15.60 16.10 -14.29
CA ARG A 172 16.04 17.19 -13.43
C ARG A 172 15.57 18.56 -13.94
N GLN A 173 15.63 18.80 -15.25
CA GLN A 173 15.09 20.04 -15.84
C GLN A 173 13.58 20.17 -15.64
N LEU A 174 12.83 19.07 -15.80
CA LEU A 174 11.38 19.07 -15.57
C LEU A 174 11.03 19.36 -14.09
N ILE A 175 11.82 18.84 -13.15
CA ILE A 175 11.65 19.12 -11.71
C ILE A 175 11.96 20.58 -11.41
N ALA A 176 13.04 21.13 -11.97
CA ALA A 176 13.41 22.53 -11.78
C ALA A 176 12.34 23.49 -12.32
N GLU A 177 11.71 23.18 -13.46
CA GLU A 177 10.63 23.99 -14.04
C GLU A 177 9.33 23.95 -13.19
N ILE A 178 9.13 22.88 -12.42
CA ILE A 178 8.02 22.75 -11.48
C ILE A 178 8.30 23.49 -10.17
N GLU A 179 9.57 23.57 -9.74
CA GLU A 179 9.97 24.19 -8.48
C GLU A 179 10.18 25.72 -8.56
N ASP A 180 10.51 26.26 -9.74
CA ASP A 180 10.71 27.71 -9.96
C ASP A 180 9.38 28.51 -10.08
N ARG A 181 8.23 27.90 -9.75
CA ARG A 181 6.89 28.49 -9.90
C ARG A 181 5.96 28.23 -8.71
#